data_AF-A0A971SRI3-F1
#
_entry.id   AF-A0A971SRI3-F1
#
_cell.length_a   1.000
_cell.length_b   1.000
_cell.length_c   1.000
_cell.angle_alpha   90.00
_cell.angle_beta   90.00
_cell.angle_gamma   90.00
#
_symmetry.space_group_name_H-M   'P 1'
#
loop_
_entity.id
_entity.type
_entity.pdbx_description
1 polymer ?
#
loop_
_entity_poly.entity_id
_entity_poly.type
_entity_poly.pdbx_seq_one_letter_code
_entity_poly.pdbx_strand_id
1 'polypeptide(L)'
;MRELTVNKNDAGQRLDRFVGKAVPLLPESLLQKYIRLKRIKLNGKGAKRDERVKQGDVLQLYINDEFFEAPSDENAYLKITAPKLGIVYEDENILLADKRPGVLCHSAGEWSYDTLIANIQAHCYLKGDWNPRGENSFAPALCNRIDRNTGGIV
;
A
#
# COMPACT_ATOMS: atom_id res chain seq x y z
N MET A 1 17.92 1.44 1.57
CA MET A 1 17.96 0.93 2.96
C MET A 1 17.69 2.11 3.86
N ARG A 2 16.72 1.99 4.78
CA ARG A 2 16.43 3.02 5.78
C ARG A 2 16.58 2.48 7.19
N GLU A 3 17.00 3.34 8.10
CA GLU A 3 17.09 3.03 9.53
C GLU A 3 16.06 3.82 10.32
N LEU A 4 15.46 3.17 11.31
CA LEU A 4 14.53 3.78 12.26
C LEU A 4 14.98 3.47 13.69
N THR A 5 15.09 4.50 14.51
CA THR A 5 15.43 4.34 15.93
C THR A 5 14.17 4.38 16.78
N VAL A 6 14.04 3.43 17.70
CA VAL A 6 12.87 3.31 18.57
C VAL A 6 12.97 4.32 19.72
N ASN A 7 12.01 5.24 19.75
CA ASN A 7 11.92 6.28 20.77
C ASN A 7 11.20 5.77 22.04
N LYS A 8 11.30 6.54 23.14
CA LYS A 8 10.66 6.21 24.43
C LYS A 8 9.16 5.91 24.31
N ASN A 9 8.44 6.65 23.46
CA ASN A 9 6.99 6.48 23.28
C ASN A 9 6.61 5.24 22.44
N ASP A 10 7.57 4.69 21.70
CA ASP A 10 7.37 3.50 20.87
C ASP A 10 7.90 2.22 21.52
N ALA A 11 8.66 2.35 22.61
CA ALA A 11 9.16 1.21 23.38
C ALA A 11 8.01 0.34 23.92
N GLY A 12 8.23 -0.97 23.88
CA GLY A 12 7.25 -1.98 24.31
C GLY A 12 6.19 -2.33 23.26
N GLN A 13 6.11 -1.61 22.13
CA GLN A 13 5.27 -1.99 21.01
C GLN A 13 5.78 -3.27 20.34
N ARG A 14 4.89 -4.02 19.69
CA ARG A 14 5.29 -5.09 18.77
C ARG A 14 5.94 -4.48 17.54
N LEU A 15 6.95 -5.16 17.00
CA LEU A 15 7.70 -4.70 15.83
C LEU A 15 6.80 -4.47 14.62
N ASP A 16 5.84 -5.35 14.36
CA ASP A 16 4.91 -5.16 13.25
C ASP A 16 4.04 -3.91 13.39
N ARG A 17 3.58 -3.58 14.60
CA ARG A 17 2.85 -2.34 14.89
C ARG A 17 3.74 -1.11 14.76
N PHE A 18 4.96 -1.17 15.27
CA PHE A 18 5.93 -0.07 15.14
C PHE A 18 6.21 0.24 13.67
N VAL A 19 6.53 -0.78 12.86
CA VAL A 19 6.79 -0.61 11.43
C VAL A 19 5.53 -0.15 10.69
N GLY A 20 4.35 -0.69 11.01
CA GLY A 20 3.10 -0.26 10.39
C GLY A 20 2.76 1.21 10.65
N LYS A 21 3.13 1.76 11.81
CA LYS A 21 3.00 3.18 12.14
C LYS A 21 4.05 4.03 11.42
N ALA A 22 5.30 3.56 11.39
CA ALA A 22 6.41 4.32 10.80
C ALA A 22 6.42 4.30 9.26
N VAL A 23 5.84 3.26 8.66
CA VAL A 23 5.80 3.05 7.20
C VAL A 23 4.34 2.80 6.79
N PRO A 24 3.48 3.83 6.85
CA PRO A 24 2.04 3.68 6.68
C PRO A 24 1.62 3.20 5.30
N LEU A 25 2.45 3.34 4.26
CA LEU A 25 2.14 2.80 2.93
C LEU A 25 2.48 1.31 2.78
N LEU A 26 3.24 0.72 3.71
CA LEU A 26 3.56 -0.70 3.64
C LEU A 26 2.32 -1.56 4.01
N PRO A 27 1.85 -2.45 3.12
CA PRO A 27 0.78 -3.39 3.44
C PRO A 27 1.19 -4.38 4.52
N GLU A 28 0.26 -4.82 5.38
CA GLU A 28 0.57 -5.78 6.45
C GLU A 28 1.06 -7.13 5.90
N SER A 29 0.43 -7.62 4.83
CA SER A 29 0.84 -8.86 4.15
C SER A 29 2.27 -8.77 3.62
N LEU A 30 2.65 -7.62 3.06
CA LEU A 30 4.00 -7.37 2.55
C LEU A 30 5.02 -7.19 3.68
N LEU A 31 4.64 -6.52 4.78
CA LEU A 31 5.42 -6.44 6.00
C LEU A 31 5.74 -7.83 6.55
N GLN A 32 4.73 -8.70 6.68
CA GLN A 32 4.94 -10.08 7.13
C GLN A 32 5.87 -10.87 6.18
N LYS A 33 5.71 -10.69 4.85
CA LYS A 33 6.63 -11.26 3.86
C LYS A 33 8.07 -10.77 4.07
N TYR A 34 8.28 -9.47 4.31
CA TYR A 34 9.61 -8.88 4.50
C TYR A 34 10.28 -9.30 5.81
N ILE A 35 9.51 -9.49 6.89
CA ILE A 35 10.01 -10.08 8.13
C ILE A 35 10.47 -11.52 7.85
N ARG A 36 9.65 -12.34 7.19
CA ARG A 36 10.00 -13.73 6.83
C ARG A 36 11.26 -13.82 5.95
N LEU A 37 11.42 -12.89 5.01
CA LEU A 37 12.59 -12.80 4.12
C LEU A 37 13.81 -12.12 4.76
N LYS A 38 13.77 -11.79 6.06
CA LYS A 38 14.85 -11.09 6.80
C LYS A 38 15.26 -9.74 6.18
N ARG A 39 14.33 -9.08 5.49
CA ARG A 39 14.49 -7.70 4.97
C ARG A 39 14.25 -6.64 6.04
N ILE A 40 13.71 -7.03 7.19
CA ILE A 40 13.58 -6.18 8.37
C ILE A 40 14.47 -6.77 9.45
N LYS A 41 15.41 -5.96 9.93
CA LYS A 41 16.39 -6.37 10.94
C LYS A 41 16.26 -5.47 12.16
N LEU A 42 16.39 -6.06 13.34
CA LEU A 42 16.49 -5.38 14.63
C LEU A 42 17.93 -5.55 15.13
N ASN A 43 18.64 -4.44 15.31
CA ASN A 43 20.04 -4.43 15.77
C ASN A 43 20.94 -5.38 14.93
N GLY A 44 20.78 -5.34 13.60
CA GLY A 44 21.53 -6.17 12.65
C GLY A 44 21.07 -7.63 12.51
N LYS A 45 20.13 -8.11 13.34
CA LYS A 45 19.61 -9.48 13.30
C LYS A 45 18.22 -9.54 12.69
N GLY A 46 17.85 -10.67 12.09
CA GLY A 46 16.49 -10.87 11.58
C GLY A 46 15.46 -10.73 12.70
N ALA A 47 14.45 -9.90 12.50
CA ALA A 47 13.41 -9.65 13.49
C ALA A 47 12.29 -10.69 13.45
N LYS A 48 11.55 -10.84 14.56
CA LYS A 48 10.24 -11.54 14.56
C LYS A 48 9.09 -10.53 14.57
N ARG A 49 7.94 -10.95 14.05
CA ARG A 49 6.73 -10.10 13.95
C ARG A 49 6.26 -9.58 15.32
N ASP A 50 6.22 -10.47 16.29
CA ASP A 50 5.71 -10.27 17.64
C ASP A 50 6.77 -9.81 18.64
N GLU A 51 8.02 -9.65 18.19
CA GLU A 51 9.12 -9.13 19.00
C GLU A 51 8.80 -7.72 19.50
N ARG A 52 9.03 -7.47 20.79
CA ARG A 52 8.79 -6.15 21.38
C ARG A 52 10.03 -5.29 21.26
N VAL A 53 9.88 -4.13 20.64
CA VAL A 53 10.96 -3.17 20.48
C VAL A 53 11.25 -2.44 21.78
N LYS A 54 12.52 -2.11 22.03
CA LYS A 54 12.99 -1.37 23.20
C LYS A 54 13.51 -0.01 22.78
N GLN A 55 13.47 0.95 23.71
CA GLN A 55 14.06 2.26 23.46
C GLN A 55 15.54 2.11 23.08
N GLY A 56 15.95 2.78 22.00
CA GLY A 56 17.32 2.73 21.48
C GLY A 56 17.58 1.57 20.51
N ASP A 57 16.63 0.66 20.31
CA ASP A 57 16.75 -0.34 19.23
C ASP A 57 16.77 0.35 17.87
N VAL A 58 17.59 -0.19 16.96
CA VAL A 58 17.71 0.28 15.57
C VAL A 58 17.11 -0.77 14.63
N LEU A 59 16.06 -0.37 13.91
CA LEU A 59 15.48 -1.17 12.84
C LEU A 59 16.11 -0.79 11.51
N GLN A 60 16.61 -1.78 10.78
CA GLN A 60 17.11 -1.62 9.41
C GLN A 60 16.12 -2.23 8.43
N LEU A 61 15.60 -1.40 7.54
CA LEU A 61 14.55 -1.72 6.57
C LEU A 61 15.13 -1.75 5.16
N TYR A 62 15.17 -2.94 4.58
CA TYR A 62 15.57 -3.19 3.20
C TYR A 62 14.31 -3.29 2.32
N ILE A 63 13.57 -2.18 2.25
CA ILE A 63 12.32 -2.04 1.49
C ILE A 63 12.45 -0.86 0.51
N ASN A 64 11.60 -0.82 -0.51
CA ASN A 64 11.61 0.24 -1.52
C ASN A 64 11.25 1.60 -0.91
N ASP A 65 11.83 2.67 -1.47
CA ASP A 65 11.66 4.02 -0.94
C ASP A 65 10.22 4.57 -1.06
N GLU A 66 9.44 4.05 -2.02
CA GLU A 66 8.03 4.40 -2.24
C GLU A 66 7.15 4.19 -0.99
N PHE A 67 7.47 3.20 -0.14
CA PHE A 67 6.70 2.94 1.07
C PHE A 67 6.94 3.96 2.18
N PHE A 68 7.99 4.79 2.09
CA PHE A 68 8.32 5.82 3.09
C PHE A 68 7.79 7.20 2.73
N GLU A 69 7.09 7.34 1.59
CA GLU A 69 6.41 8.56 1.23
C GLU A 69 5.22 8.83 2.16
N ALA A 70 4.83 10.10 2.26
CA ALA A 70 3.60 10.45 2.97
C ALA A 70 2.40 9.85 2.21
N PRO A 71 1.43 9.24 2.92
CA PRO A 71 0.22 8.76 2.27
C PRO A 71 -0.51 9.87 1.52
N SER A 72 -0.83 9.60 0.26
CA SER A 72 -1.56 10.48 -0.65
C SER A 72 -2.41 9.63 -1.58
N ASP A 73 -3.34 10.26 -2.30
CA ASP A 73 -4.19 9.53 -3.26
C ASP A 73 -3.36 8.94 -4.41
N GLU A 74 -2.26 9.59 -4.78
CA GLU A 74 -1.36 9.15 -5.85
C GLU A 74 -0.61 7.87 -5.52
N ASN A 75 -0.34 7.60 -4.23
CA ASN A 75 0.40 6.43 -3.77
C ASN A 75 -0.47 5.43 -2.97
N ALA A 76 -1.78 5.65 -2.93
CA ALA A 76 -2.73 4.80 -2.21
C ALA A 76 -2.71 3.34 -2.70
N TYR A 77 -2.43 3.12 -3.98
CA TYR A 77 -2.32 1.79 -4.59
C TYR A 77 -1.27 0.91 -3.89
N LEU A 78 -0.21 1.50 -3.33
CA LEU A 78 0.86 0.76 -2.63
C LEU A 78 0.35 -0.01 -1.40
N LYS A 79 -0.78 0.42 -0.81
CA LYS A 79 -1.39 -0.27 0.34
C LYS A 79 -2.10 -1.57 -0.05
N ILE A 80 -2.36 -1.80 -1.33
CA ILE A 80 -3.18 -2.90 -1.82
C ILE A 80 -2.28 -3.99 -2.38
N THR A 81 -2.30 -5.16 -1.74
CA THR A 81 -1.58 -6.36 -2.24
C THR A 81 -2.48 -7.36 -2.95
N ALA A 82 -3.80 -7.20 -2.80
CA ALA A 82 -4.81 -8.03 -3.42
C ALA A 82 -5.97 -7.12 -3.84
N PRO A 83 -5.93 -6.56 -5.07
CA PRO A 83 -6.99 -5.74 -5.61
C PRO A 83 -8.34 -6.47 -5.61
N LYS A 84 -9.41 -5.77 -5.24
CA LYS A 84 -10.77 -6.30 -5.18
C LYS A 84 -11.63 -5.67 -6.28
N LEU A 85 -11.51 -6.18 -7.50
CA LEU A 85 -12.19 -5.66 -8.68
C LEU A 85 -13.09 -6.74 -9.30
N GLY A 86 -14.28 -6.35 -9.75
CA GLY A 86 -15.06 -7.14 -10.69
C GLY A 86 -14.72 -6.70 -12.11
N ILE A 87 -13.67 -7.25 -12.72
CA ILE A 87 -13.26 -6.85 -14.07
C ILE A 87 -14.20 -7.51 -15.07
N VAL A 88 -14.96 -6.69 -15.80
CA VAL A 88 -15.88 -7.13 -16.86
C VAL A 88 -15.15 -7.24 -18.20
N TYR A 89 -14.23 -6.29 -18.44
CA TYR A 89 -13.42 -6.22 -19.64
C TYR A 89 -12.11 -5.50 -19.33
N GLU A 90 -11.01 -5.90 -19.97
CA GLU A 90 -9.71 -5.25 -19.87
C GLU A 90 -8.92 -5.49 -21.15
N ASP A 91 -8.40 -4.42 -21.75
CA ASP A 91 -7.43 -4.44 -22.83
C ASP A 91 -6.28 -3.45 -22.56
N GLU A 92 -5.48 -3.14 -23.57
CA GLU A 92 -4.32 -2.23 -23.46
C GLU A 92 -4.71 -0.76 -23.24
N ASN A 93 -5.97 -0.38 -23.49
CA ASN A 93 -6.44 1.00 -23.48
C ASN A 93 -7.49 1.27 -22.38
N ILE A 94 -8.37 0.31 -22.11
CA ILE A 94 -9.51 0.46 -21.19
C ILE A 94 -9.70 -0.73 -20.26
N LEU A 95 -10.24 -0.45 -19.09
CA LEU A 95 -10.69 -1.44 -18.11
C LEU A 95 -12.11 -1.07 -17.69
N LEU A 96 -13.05 -2.01 -17.81
CA LEU A 96 -14.42 -1.87 -17.32
C LEU A 96 -14.56 -2.67 -16.02
N ALA A 97 -14.86 -1.97 -14.93
CA ALA A 97 -15.04 -2.56 -13.61
C ALA A 97 -16.50 -2.51 -13.19
N ASP A 98 -17.07 -3.65 -12.81
CA ASP A 98 -18.33 -3.71 -12.07
C ASP A 98 -18.08 -3.31 -10.61
N LYS A 99 -18.31 -2.03 -10.32
CA LYS A 99 -18.14 -1.45 -9.01
C LYS A 99 -19.27 -1.90 -8.10
N ARG A 100 -18.93 -2.47 -6.95
CA ARG A 100 -19.92 -2.82 -5.91
C ARG A 100 -20.48 -1.58 -5.20
N PRO A 101 -21.76 -1.61 -4.78
CA PRO A 101 -22.29 -0.64 -3.81
C PRO A 101 -21.43 -0.59 -2.54
N GLY A 102 -21.28 0.61 -1.98
CA GLY A 102 -20.50 0.90 -0.78
C GLY A 102 -19.04 1.30 -1.04
N VAL A 103 -18.49 0.98 -2.22
CA VAL A 103 -17.13 1.35 -2.64
C VAL A 103 -17.10 2.81 -3.11
N LEU A 104 -16.07 3.57 -2.74
CA LEU A 104 -15.85 4.93 -3.27
C LEU A 104 -15.13 4.86 -4.62
N CYS A 105 -15.50 5.72 -5.58
CA CYS A 105 -14.75 5.83 -6.84
C CYS A 105 -13.32 6.38 -6.59
N HIS A 106 -13.23 7.47 -5.83
CA HIS A 106 -12.01 8.12 -5.38
C HIS A 106 -12.17 8.59 -3.92
N SER A 107 -11.08 9.02 -3.28
CA SER A 107 -11.08 9.61 -1.92
C SER A 107 -12.03 10.82 -1.84
N ALA A 108 -12.65 11.05 -0.68
CA ALA A 108 -13.65 12.10 -0.49
C ALA A 108 -13.25 13.02 0.67
N GLY A 109 -12.17 13.80 0.47
CA GLY A 109 -11.65 14.77 1.45
C GLY A 109 -10.73 14.16 2.52
N GLU A 110 -10.98 12.92 2.94
CA GLU A 110 -10.05 12.11 3.73
C GLU A 110 -9.37 11.06 2.87
N TRP A 111 -8.08 10.85 3.09
CA TRP A 111 -7.29 9.84 2.40
C TRP A 111 -7.86 8.45 2.65
N SER A 112 -8.11 7.70 1.56
CA SER A 112 -8.54 6.32 1.62
C SER A 112 -7.90 5.52 0.50
N TYR A 113 -7.25 4.42 0.86
CA TYR A 113 -6.77 3.44 -0.12
C TYR A 113 -7.86 2.46 -0.58
N ASP A 114 -8.98 2.36 0.14
CA ASP A 114 -10.07 1.46 -0.25
C ASP A 114 -11.05 2.15 -1.21
N THR A 115 -10.54 2.46 -2.40
CA THR A 115 -11.29 3.12 -3.49
C THR A 115 -11.16 2.31 -4.78
N LEU A 116 -12.11 2.49 -5.70
CA LEU A 116 -12.09 1.81 -6.99
C LEU A 116 -10.79 2.15 -7.74
N ILE A 117 -10.45 3.44 -7.84
CA ILE A 117 -9.26 3.87 -8.57
C ILE A 117 -7.97 3.31 -7.98
N ALA A 118 -7.83 3.30 -6.65
CA ALA A 118 -6.65 2.74 -5.99
C ALA A 118 -6.52 1.23 -6.25
N ASN A 119 -7.65 0.49 -6.27
CA ASN A 119 -7.65 -0.93 -6.61
C ASN A 119 -7.28 -1.17 -8.09
N ILE A 120 -7.79 -0.35 -9.02
CA ILE A 120 -7.42 -0.43 -10.45
C ILE A 120 -5.93 -0.16 -10.64
N GLN A 121 -5.42 0.92 -10.04
CA GLN A 121 -4.00 1.26 -10.07
C GLN A 121 -3.13 0.14 -9.47
N ALA A 122 -3.55 -0.45 -8.34
CA ALA A 122 -2.84 -1.57 -7.75
C ALA A 122 -2.84 -2.82 -8.63
N HIS A 123 -3.93 -3.09 -9.35
CA HIS A 123 -4.02 -4.17 -10.34
C HIS A 123 -3.02 -3.97 -11.47
N CYS A 124 -3.03 -2.80 -12.11
CA CYS A 124 -2.09 -2.48 -13.20
C CYS A 124 -0.62 -2.50 -12.72
N TYR A 125 -0.35 -1.98 -11.51
CA TYR A 125 0.99 -1.98 -10.93
C TYR A 125 1.50 -3.40 -10.65
N LEU A 126 0.67 -4.26 -10.05
CA LEU A 126 1.05 -5.65 -9.72
C LEU A 126 1.21 -6.52 -10.97
N LYS A 127 0.44 -6.24 -12.03
CA LYS A 127 0.55 -6.90 -13.33
C LYS A 127 1.78 -6.46 -14.11
N GLY A 128 2.28 -5.25 -13.84
CA GLY A 128 3.44 -4.65 -14.51
C GLY A 128 3.08 -3.77 -15.71
N ASP A 129 1.80 -3.55 -15.96
CA ASP A 129 1.30 -2.72 -17.06
C ASP A 129 1.49 -1.22 -16.78
N TRP A 130 1.61 -0.86 -15.49
CA TRP A 130 1.79 0.52 -15.06
C TRP A 130 2.95 0.64 -14.07
N ASN A 131 3.85 1.60 -14.34
CA ASN A 131 4.93 1.96 -13.43
C ASN A 131 4.99 3.49 -13.30
N PRO A 132 4.47 4.08 -12.20
CA PRO A 132 4.41 5.53 -12.04
C PRO A 132 5.77 6.23 -12.01
N ARG A 133 6.86 5.49 -11.79
CA ARG A 133 8.23 6.00 -11.80
C ARG A 133 8.94 5.78 -13.14
N GLY A 134 8.30 5.13 -14.09
CA GLY A 134 8.82 4.92 -15.44
C GLY A 134 8.71 6.18 -16.31
N GLU A 135 9.64 6.34 -17.26
CA GLU A 135 9.53 7.38 -18.28
C GLU A 135 8.29 7.13 -19.17
N ASN A 136 7.56 8.20 -19.51
CA ASN A 136 6.32 8.14 -20.28
C ASN A 136 5.22 7.23 -19.69
N SER A 137 5.20 7.07 -18.36
CA SER A 137 4.10 6.33 -17.72
C SER A 137 2.77 7.06 -17.94
N PHE A 138 1.77 6.33 -18.45
CA PHE A 138 0.37 6.74 -18.29
C PHE A 138 -0.05 6.54 -16.82
N ALA A 139 -1.15 7.13 -16.39
CA ALA A 139 -1.74 6.86 -15.08
C ALA A 139 -3.19 6.40 -15.29
N PRO A 140 -3.58 5.19 -14.85
CA PRO A 140 -4.96 4.77 -14.88
C PRO A 140 -5.84 5.81 -14.16
N ALA A 141 -6.92 6.22 -14.81
CA ALA A 141 -7.85 7.23 -14.33
C ALA A 141 -9.29 6.80 -14.64
N LEU A 142 -10.24 7.25 -13.83
CA LEU A 142 -11.66 6.97 -14.08
C LEU A 142 -12.21 7.91 -15.15
N CYS A 143 -12.87 7.36 -16.17
CA CYS A 143 -13.57 8.16 -17.19
C CYS A 143 -14.88 8.77 -16.67
N ASN A 144 -15.51 8.12 -15.69
CA ASN A 144 -16.75 8.56 -15.03
C ASN A 144 -16.75 8.14 -13.57
N ARG A 145 -17.71 8.65 -12.78
CA ARG A 145 -17.95 8.24 -11.40
C ARG A 145 -19.41 7.90 -11.19
N ILE A 146 -19.67 6.89 -10.36
CA ILE A 146 -20.99 6.61 -9.79
C ILE A 146 -20.94 6.79 -8.28
N ASP A 147 -22.10 7.06 -7.68
CA ASP A 147 -22.19 7.28 -6.23
C ASP A 147 -21.73 6.07 -5.42
N ARG A 148 -21.32 6.34 -4.17
CA ARG A 148 -20.80 5.31 -3.27
C ARG A 148 -21.72 4.09 -3.21
N ASN A 149 -23.02 4.31 -3.02
CA ASN A 149 -24.01 3.25 -2.85
C ASN A 149 -24.61 2.74 -4.17
N THR A 150 -24.16 3.26 -5.32
CA THR A 150 -24.55 2.77 -6.64
C THR A 150 -23.58 1.69 -7.09
N GLY A 151 -24.12 0.59 -7.61
CA GLY A 151 -23.34 -0.47 -8.24
C GLY A 151 -23.49 -0.45 -9.76
N GLY A 152 -22.50 -0.96 -10.46
CA GLY A 152 -22.51 -1.07 -11.92
C GLY A 152 -21.16 -0.75 -12.55
N ILE A 153 -21.17 -0.73 -13.89
CA ILE A 153 -19.96 -0.55 -14.71
C ILE A 153 -19.44 0.89 -14.58
N VAL A 154 -18.14 0.98 -14.27
CA VAL A 154 -17.31 2.19 -14.30
C VAL A 154 -16.08 1.91 -15.14
#